data_AF-M0EPP3-F1
#
_entry.id   AF-M0EPP3-F1
#
_cell.length_a   1.000
_cell.length_b   1.000
_cell.length_c   1.000
_cell.angle_alpha   90.00
_cell.angle_beta   90.00
_cell.angle_gamma   90.00
#
_symmetry.space_group_name_H-M   'P 1'
#
loop_
_entity.id
_entity.type
_entity.pdbx_description
1 polymer ?
#
loop_
_entity_poly.entity_id
_entity_poly.type
_entity_poly.pdbx_seq_one_letter_code
_entity_poly.pdbx_strand_id
1 'polypeptide(L)'
;MVLESVRSSPHIVGASPARELLALAVGGILPLASVGFVLGLDVGLSLWWIAVTLGIAVAAGFAGAGLVPTVGSLWLVGLWWFAFPPLVGYVTGNWTGAGRYTYPRMLGYGYESARAELLGGTEYGFKYGLLFAVVIGLVGYGVGTGINRLSTGTRESR
;
A
#
# COMPACT_ATOMS: atom_id res chain seq x y z
N MET A 1 33.60 -11.73 22.24
CA MET A 1 32.98 -10.95 21.14
C MET A 1 31.50 -11.29 21.15
N VAL A 2 30.72 -10.42 21.81
CA VAL A 2 29.29 -10.58 22.07
C VAL A 2 28.56 -9.97 20.89
N LEU A 3 28.13 -10.80 19.93
CA LEU A 3 27.09 -10.42 18.98
C LEU A 3 25.76 -10.69 19.67
N GLU A 4 25.31 -9.74 20.49
CA GLU A 4 23.91 -9.64 20.86
C GLU A 4 23.12 -9.57 19.55
N SER A 5 22.54 -10.71 19.17
CA SER A 5 21.53 -10.77 18.12
C SER A 5 20.49 -9.71 18.49
N VAL A 6 20.39 -8.67 17.67
CA VAL A 6 19.31 -7.69 17.76
C VAL A 6 18.03 -8.50 17.66
N ARG A 7 17.43 -8.80 18.82
CA ARG A 7 16.21 -9.57 18.95
C ARG A 7 15.11 -8.62 18.49
N SER A 8 15.02 -8.47 17.17
CA SER A 8 14.08 -7.57 16.52
C SER A 8 12.69 -7.85 17.11
N SER A 9 12.10 -6.81 17.70
CA SER A 9 10.84 -6.95 18.42
C SER A 9 9.81 -7.66 17.51
N PRO A 10 9.07 -8.65 18.00
CA PRO A 10 8.10 -9.40 17.17
C PRO A 10 7.05 -8.47 16.53
N HIS A 11 6.84 -7.27 17.06
CA HIS A 11 5.97 -6.26 16.43
C HIS A 11 6.59 -5.54 15.23
N ILE A 12 7.92 -5.53 15.09
CA ILE A 12 8.62 -4.90 13.97
C ILE A 12 8.66 -5.86 12.77
N VAL A 13 9.05 -7.12 13.03
CA VAL A 13 9.30 -8.13 11.99
C VAL A 13 8.10 -9.05 11.74
N GLY A 14 7.23 -9.21 12.74
CA GLY A 14 6.02 -10.02 12.63
C GLY A 14 6.27 -11.52 12.69
N ALA A 15 5.18 -12.26 12.92
CA ALA A 15 5.18 -13.72 12.81
C ALA A 15 5.27 -14.13 11.33
N SER A 16 6.03 -15.20 11.04
CA SER A 16 6.24 -15.68 9.66
C SER A 16 4.94 -15.90 8.86
N PRO A 17 3.92 -16.64 9.35
CA PRO A 17 2.72 -16.91 8.54
C PRO A 17 1.90 -15.64 8.27
N ALA A 18 1.79 -14.73 9.23
CA ALA A 18 1.07 -13.48 9.05
C ALA A 18 1.78 -12.53 8.08
N ARG A 19 3.12 -12.47 8.16
CA ARG A 19 3.94 -11.70 7.22
C ARG A 19 3.86 -12.24 5.80
N GLU A 20 3.92 -13.56 5.64
CA GLU A 20 3.83 -14.21 4.33
C GLU A 20 2.44 -14.01 3.72
N LEU A 21 1.38 -14.16 4.50
CA LEU A 21 0.02 -13.91 4.05
C LEU A 21 -0.18 -12.46 3.60
N LEU A 22 0.38 -11.49 4.33
CA LEU A 22 0.36 -10.09 3.94
C LEU A 22 1.07 -9.87 2.59
N ALA A 23 2.25 -10.45 2.42
CA ALA A 23 3.00 -10.35 1.16
C ALA A 23 2.24 -10.99 0.00
N LEU A 24 1.63 -12.16 0.21
CA LEU A 24 0.79 -12.84 -0.79
C LEU A 24 -0.47 -12.04 -1.12
N ALA A 25 -1.13 -11.45 -0.12
CA ALA A 25 -2.33 -10.65 -0.31
C ALA A 25 -2.03 -9.41 -1.17
N VAL A 26 -0.99 -8.66 -0.82
CA VAL A 26 -0.58 -7.47 -1.60
C VAL A 26 -0.06 -7.88 -2.98
N GLY A 27 0.76 -8.94 -3.02
CA GLY A 27 1.27 -9.53 -4.27
C GLY A 27 0.18 -10.10 -5.17
N GLY A 28 -1.01 -10.42 -4.67
CA GLY A 28 -2.17 -10.85 -5.46
C GLY A 28 -3.08 -9.68 -5.85
N ILE A 29 -3.35 -8.76 -4.92
CA ILE A 29 -4.23 -7.60 -5.16
C ILE A 29 -3.66 -6.70 -6.25
N LEU A 30 -2.35 -6.41 -6.24
CA LEU A 30 -1.76 -5.50 -7.20
C LEU A 30 -1.82 -6.03 -8.65
N PRO A 31 -1.46 -7.28 -8.95
CA PRO A 31 -1.68 -7.85 -10.29
C PRO A 31 -3.15 -7.90 -10.70
N LEU A 32 -4.06 -8.25 -9.80
CA LEU A 32 -5.50 -8.25 -10.10
C LEU A 32 -5.99 -6.85 -10.46
N ALA A 33 -5.58 -5.84 -9.69
CA ALA A 33 -5.87 -4.45 -9.98
C ALA A 33 -5.24 -3.98 -11.30
N SER A 34 -4.01 -4.40 -11.60
CA SER A 34 -3.33 -4.14 -12.87
C SER A 34 -4.11 -4.70 -14.07
N VAL A 35 -4.53 -5.97 -13.99
CA VAL A 35 -5.33 -6.62 -15.04
C VAL A 35 -6.67 -5.90 -15.20
N GLY A 36 -7.38 -5.65 -14.10
CA GLY A 36 -8.65 -4.94 -14.12
C GLY A 36 -8.52 -3.56 -14.75
N PHE A 37 -7.48 -2.81 -14.38
CA PHE A 37 -7.17 -1.53 -14.98
C PHE A 37 -6.97 -1.68 -16.50
N VAL A 38 -6.06 -2.53 -16.96
CA VAL A 38 -5.80 -2.74 -18.40
C VAL A 38 -7.08 -3.12 -19.16
N LEU A 39 -7.98 -3.91 -18.56
CA LEU A 39 -9.25 -4.32 -19.17
C LEU A 39 -10.32 -3.22 -19.27
N GLY A 40 -10.13 -2.05 -18.66
CA GLY A 40 -11.14 -0.99 -18.73
C GLY A 40 -11.60 -0.44 -17.38
N LEU A 41 -11.39 -1.18 -16.30
CA LEU A 41 -12.00 -0.87 -15.00
C LEU A 41 -11.37 0.39 -14.39
N ASP A 42 -12.20 1.21 -13.74
CA ASP A 42 -11.79 2.46 -13.10
C ASP A 42 -11.17 2.21 -11.70
N VAL A 43 -10.08 1.46 -11.70
CA VAL A 43 -9.36 1.00 -10.50
C VAL A 43 -8.24 1.98 -10.13
N GLY A 44 -7.78 2.80 -11.08
CA GLY A 44 -6.57 3.60 -10.97
C GLY A 44 -6.72 4.85 -10.09
N LEU A 45 -7.78 5.64 -10.26
CA LEU A 45 -7.91 6.96 -9.64
C LEU A 45 -9.10 7.02 -8.66
N SER A 46 -9.17 6.04 -7.75
CA SER A 46 -10.33 5.92 -6.85
C SER A 46 -9.95 5.89 -5.37
N LEU A 47 -10.75 6.59 -4.56
CA LEU A 47 -10.56 6.77 -3.12
C LEU A 47 -10.66 5.46 -2.32
N TRP A 48 -11.23 4.41 -2.92
CA TRP A 48 -11.32 3.08 -2.28
C TRP A 48 -9.95 2.52 -1.88
N TRP A 49 -8.86 2.91 -2.56
CA TRP A 49 -7.50 2.51 -2.17
C TRP A 49 -7.12 2.97 -0.77
N ILE A 50 -7.66 4.10 -0.30
CA ILE A 50 -7.45 4.56 1.09
C ILE A 50 -8.11 3.58 2.06
N ALA A 51 -9.34 3.15 1.78
CA ALA A 51 -10.03 2.17 2.62
C ALA A 51 -9.33 0.81 2.60
N VAL A 52 -8.85 0.36 1.44
CA VAL A 52 -8.11 -0.92 1.31
C VAL A 52 -6.79 -0.88 2.04
N THR A 53 -5.99 0.17 1.88
CA THR A 53 -4.71 0.31 2.58
C THR A 53 -4.88 0.38 4.08
N LEU A 54 -5.90 1.10 4.57
CA LEU A 54 -6.26 1.11 5.99
C LEU A 54 -6.71 -0.29 6.46
N GLY A 55 -7.55 -0.98 5.70
CA GLY A 55 -8.00 -2.34 6.00
C GLY A 55 -6.85 -3.35 6.09
N ILE A 56 -5.91 -3.29 5.14
CA ILE A 56 -4.68 -4.09 5.15
C ILE A 56 -3.87 -3.79 6.41
N ALA A 57 -3.67 -2.51 6.76
CA ALA A 57 -2.89 -2.12 7.94
C ALA A 57 -3.51 -2.66 9.24
N VAL A 58 -4.84 -2.54 9.38
CA VAL A 58 -5.57 -3.06 10.55
C VAL A 58 -5.50 -4.58 10.60
N ALA A 59 -5.72 -5.28 9.48
CA ALA A 59 -5.63 -6.73 9.43
C ALA A 59 -4.20 -7.23 9.76
N ALA A 60 -3.19 -6.54 9.25
CA ALA A 60 -1.79 -6.85 9.53
C ALA A 60 -1.43 -6.64 11.02
N GLY A 61 -1.93 -5.57 11.64
CA GLY A 61 -1.79 -5.33 13.08
C GLY A 61 -2.49 -6.40 13.92
N PHE A 62 -3.71 -6.76 13.53
CA PHE A 62 -4.50 -7.78 14.21
C PHE A 62 -3.81 -9.16 14.14
N ALA A 63 -3.32 -9.55 12.96
CA ALA A 63 -2.63 -10.81 12.72
C ALA A 63 -1.17 -10.84 13.24
N GLY A 64 -0.60 -9.70 13.63
CA GLY A 64 0.80 -9.61 14.06
C GLY A 64 1.81 -9.80 12.91
N ALA A 65 1.49 -9.27 11.73
CA ALA A 65 2.32 -9.40 10.52
C ALA A 65 3.63 -8.60 10.56
N GLY A 66 3.79 -7.68 11.53
CA GLY A 66 4.96 -6.82 11.68
C GLY A 66 4.79 -5.45 11.04
N LEU A 67 5.30 -4.41 11.70
CA LEU A 67 5.18 -3.03 11.22
C LEU A 67 5.98 -2.79 9.92
N VAL A 68 7.21 -3.29 9.84
CA VAL A 68 8.06 -3.13 8.64
C VAL A 68 7.44 -3.75 7.40
N PRO A 69 7.03 -5.04 7.40
CA PRO A 69 6.35 -5.62 6.23
C PRO A 69 4.99 -4.95 5.95
N THR A 70 4.28 -4.44 6.95
CA THR A 70 3.06 -3.63 6.74
C THR A 70 3.35 -2.37 5.96
N VAL A 71 4.27 -1.52 6.46
CA VAL A 71 4.65 -0.28 5.79
C VAL A 71 5.22 -0.54 4.39
N GLY A 72 6.08 -1.54 4.24
CA GLY A 72 6.63 -1.94 2.94
C GLY A 72 5.54 -2.37 1.95
N SER A 73 4.56 -3.14 2.41
CA SER A 73 3.42 -3.56 1.58
C SER A 73 2.55 -2.38 1.16
N LEU A 74 2.23 -1.47 2.08
CA LEU A 74 1.47 -0.27 1.76
C LEU A 74 2.23 0.67 0.83
N TRP A 75 3.57 0.72 0.94
CA TRP A 75 4.39 1.49 0.03
C TRP A 75 4.34 0.93 -1.39
N LEU A 76 4.35 -0.40 -1.58
CA LEU A 76 4.12 -1.03 -2.89
C LEU A 76 2.74 -0.69 -3.45
N VAL A 77 1.71 -0.66 -2.61
CA VAL A 77 0.37 -0.21 -3.03
C VAL A 77 0.40 1.26 -3.47
N GLY A 78 1.07 2.13 -2.72
CA GLY A 78 1.27 3.54 -3.10
C GLY A 78 2.03 3.68 -4.42
N LEU A 79 3.13 2.96 -4.60
CA LEU A 79 3.88 2.96 -5.86
C LEU A 79 3.01 2.50 -7.04
N TRP A 80 2.25 1.43 -6.86
CA TRP A 80 1.30 0.99 -7.89
C TRP A 80 0.29 2.09 -8.21
N TRP A 81 -0.33 2.68 -7.19
CA TRP A 81 -1.39 3.67 -7.34
C TRP A 81 -0.92 4.94 -8.09
N PHE A 82 0.33 5.36 -7.86
CA PHE A 82 0.89 6.55 -8.48
C PHE A 82 1.67 6.30 -9.78
N ALA A 83 2.24 5.11 -10.00
CA ALA A 83 3.11 4.86 -11.16
C ALA A 83 2.48 3.94 -12.21
N PHE A 84 1.61 2.99 -11.83
CA PHE A 84 1.07 2.01 -12.76
C PHE A 84 0.07 2.62 -13.77
N PRO A 85 -0.93 3.44 -13.36
CA PRO A 85 -1.84 4.05 -14.33
C PRO A 85 -1.12 4.94 -15.38
N PRO A 86 -0.16 5.80 -15.00
CA PRO A 86 0.68 6.54 -15.95
C PRO A 86 1.55 5.67 -16.84
N LEU A 87 2.08 4.55 -16.32
CA LEU A 87 2.87 3.63 -17.12
C LEU A 87 2.04 3.03 -18.26
N VAL A 88 0.80 2.63 -17.98
CA VAL A 88 -0.10 2.11 -19.02
C VAL A 88 -0.42 3.19 -20.05
N GLY A 89 -0.66 4.44 -19.63
CA GLY A 89 -0.86 5.56 -20.56
C GLY A 89 0.36 5.81 -21.45
N TYR A 90 1.57 5.72 -20.88
CA TYR A 90 2.82 5.83 -21.61
C TYR A 90 2.99 4.71 -22.65
N VAL A 91 2.75 3.46 -22.28
CA VAL A 91 2.91 2.29 -23.17
C VAL A 91 1.85 2.27 -24.28
N THR A 92 0.62 2.69 -23.97
CA THR A 92 -0.49 2.66 -24.95
C THR A 92 -0.57 3.90 -25.83
N GLY A 93 0.23 4.94 -25.55
CA GLY A 93 0.13 6.24 -26.21
C GLY A 93 -1.14 7.02 -25.86
N ASN A 94 -1.97 6.51 -24.95
CA ASN A 94 -3.20 7.15 -24.50
C ASN A 94 -2.91 7.98 -23.24
N TRP A 95 -2.62 9.27 -23.45
CA TRP A 95 -2.26 10.20 -22.37
C TRP A 95 -3.10 11.49 -22.37
N THR A 96 -3.95 11.68 -23.38
CA THR A 96 -4.72 12.91 -23.56
C THR A 96 -5.84 13.03 -22.52
N GLY A 97 -5.76 14.09 -21.72
CA GLY A 97 -6.77 14.46 -20.71
C GLY A 97 -6.48 13.93 -19.29
N ALA A 98 -7.07 14.59 -18.28
CA ALA A 98 -7.04 14.21 -16.86
C ALA A 98 -7.84 12.91 -16.58
N GLY A 99 -7.61 11.87 -17.37
CA GLY A 99 -8.31 10.60 -17.30
C GLY A 99 -7.64 9.58 -16.37
N ARG A 100 -8.11 8.34 -16.46
CA ARG A 100 -7.67 7.17 -15.67
C ARG A 100 -6.17 6.85 -15.73
N TYR A 101 -5.42 7.36 -16.71
CA TYR A 101 -3.97 7.13 -16.84
C TYR A 101 -3.13 8.16 -16.08
N THR A 102 -3.76 9.03 -15.29
CA THR A 102 -3.04 10.03 -14.50
C THR A 102 -2.87 9.58 -13.06
N TYR A 103 -1.86 10.11 -12.37
CA TYR A 103 -1.62 9.81 -10.96
C TYR A 103 -2.48 10.72 -10.05
N PRO A 104 -2.73 10.33 -8.77
CA PRO A 104 -3.46 11.18 -7.82
C PRO A 104 -2.77 12.52 -7.58
N ARG A 105 -3.47 13.64 -7.83
CA ARG A 105 -2.96 15.01 -7.63
C ARG A 105 -4.08 15.95 -7.18
N MET A 106 -3.70 17.01 -6.45
CA MET A 106 -4.63 18.00 -5.92
C MET A 106 -5.21 18.96 -6.97
N LEU A 107 -4.57 19.10 -8.14
CA LEU A 107 -5.00 20.00 -9.22
C LEU A 107 -5.16 19.22 -10.53
N GLY A 108 -6.25 19.47 -11.26
CA GLY A 108 -6.64 18.74 -12.48
C GLY A 108 -5.82 19.05 -13.74
N TYR A 109 -4.69 19.75 -13.62
CA TYR A 109 -3.81 20.05 -14.75
C TYR A 109 -2.81 18.91 -14.96
N GLY A 110 -2.92 18.26 -16.12
CA GLY A 110 -2.00 17.23 -16.60
C GLY A 110 -0.68 17.82 -17.09
N TYR A 111 0.40 17.04 -17.03
CA TYR A 111 1.61 17.34 -17.78
C TYR A 111 1.35 17.20 -19.30
N GLU A 112 2.10 17.95 -20.11
CA GLU A 112 1.96 17.96 -21.58
C GLU A 112 2.48 16.67 -22.27
N SER A 113 2.88 15.64 -21.52
CA SER A 113 3.33 14.38 -22.10
C SER A 113 3.16 13.18 -21.17
N ALA A 114 2.96 12.00 -21.76
CA ALA A 114 2.89 10.73 -21.05
C ALA A 114 4.17 10.41 -20.24
N ARG A 115 5.34 10.82 -20.75
CA ARG A 115 6.62 10.63 -20.06
C ARG A 115 6.69 11.46 -18.78
N ALA A 116 6.22 12.71 -18.84
CA ALA A 116 6.20 13.59 -17.68
C ALA A 116 5.19 13.10 -16.62
N GLU A 117 4.03 12.59 -17.05
CA GLU A 117 3.07 11.92 -16.16
C GLU A 117 3.68 10.72 -15.42
N LEU A 118 4.44 9.87 -16.12
CA LEU A 118 5.08 8.71 -15.52
C LEU A 118 6.19 9.11 -14.54
N LEU A 119 7.03 10.08 -14.91
CA LEU A 119 8.10 10.56 -14.03
C LEU A 119 7.52 11.26 -12.78
N GLY A 120 6.50 12.11 -12.96
CA GLY A 120 5.79 12.75 -11.86
C GLY A 120 5.14 11.71 -10.95
N GLY A 121 4.37 10.77 -11.51
CA GLY A 121 3.78 9.67 -10.75
C GLY A 121 4.80 8.85 -9.98
N THR A 122 5.96 8.55 -10.57
CA THR A 122 7.03 7.82 -9.88
C THR A 122 7.64 8.63 -8.73
N GLU A 123 7.94 9.91 -8.95
CA GLU A 123 8.50 10.79 -7.92
C GLU A 123 7.53 11.00 -6.76
N TYR A 124 6.27 11.30 -7.07
CA TYR A 124 5.21 11.49 -6.07
C TYR A 124 4.89 10.17 -5.35
N GLY A 125 4.81 9.05 -6.08
CA GLY A 125 4.60 7.72 -5.51
C GLY A 125 5.72 7.31 -4.56
N PHE A 126 6.97 7.65 -4.89
CA PHE A 126 8.10 7.38 -4.00
C PHE A 126 8.03 8.25 -2.73
N LYS A 127 7.89 9.58 -2.88
CA LYS A 127 7.91 10.52 -1.74
C LYS A 127 6.64 10.45 -0.90
N TYR A 128 5.49 10.66 -1.51
CA TYR A 128 4.21 10.75 -0.82
C TYR A 128 3.60 9.37 -0.57
N GLY A 129 3.83 8.39 -1.45
CA GLY A 129 3.40 7.02 -1.20
C GLY A 129 4.09 6.40 0.02
N LEU A 130 5.38 6.70 0.25
CA LEU A 130 6.08 6.27 1.47
C LEU A 130 5.52 6.96 2.71
N LEU A 131 5.36 8.28 2.66
CA LEU A 131 4.82 9.05 3.80
C LEU A 131 3.40 8.58 4.15
N PHE A 132 2.56 8.37 3.14
CA PHE A 132 1.23 7.77 3.29
C PHE A 132 1.30 6.37 3.92
N ALA A 133 2.17 5.49 3.40
CA ALA A 133 2.34 4.14 3.91
C ALA A 133 2.80 4.10 5.37
N VAL A 134 3.70 5.02 5.77
CA VAL A 134 4.15 5.14 7.16
C VAL A 134 3.01 5.58 8.07
N VAL A 135 2.27 6.64 7.70
CA VAL A 135 1.18 7.18 8.53
C VAL A 135 0.05 6.18 8.67
N ILE A 136 -0.47 5.66 7.55
CA ILE A 136 -1.56 4.68 7.55
C ILE A 136 -1.10 3.36 8.18
N GLY A 137 0.13 2.94 7.89
CA GLY A 137 0.72 1.73 8.46
C GLY A 137 0.80 1.80 9.98
N LEU A 138 1.34 2.89 10.55
CA LEU A 138 1.42 3.07 12.00
C LEU A 138 0.05 3.09 12.67
N VAL A 139 -0.87 3.91 12.15
CA VAL A 139 -2.21 4.06 12.73
C VAL A 139 -2.99 2.76 12.63
N GLY A 140 -3.09 2.18 11.43
CA GLY A 140 -3.86 0.97 11.20
C GLY A 140 -3.27 -0.24 11.94
N TYR A 141 -1.95 -0.42 11.89
CA TYR A 141 -1.28 -1.51 12.61
C TYR A 141 -1.46 -1.40 14.13
N GLY A 142 -1.36 -0.18 14.67
CA GLY A 142 -1.61 0.10 16.08
C GLY A 142 -3.04 -0.25 16.49
N VAL A 143 -4.03 0.19 15.70
CA VAL A 143 -5.45 -0.14 15.90
C VAL A 143 -5.67 -1.66 15.88
N GLY A 144 -5.17 -2.35 14.85
CA GLY A 144 -5.29 -3.81 14.74
C GLY A 144 -4.66 -4.55 15.93
N THR A 145 -3.48 -4.12 16.35
CA THR A 145 -2.79 -4.69 17.52
C THR A 145 -3.61 -4.48 18.80
N GLY A 146 -4.19 -3.29 18.98
CA GLY A 146 -5.05 -2.96 20.11
C GLY A 146 -6.30 -3.84 20.16
N ILE A 147 -6.98 -4.01 19.03
CA ILE A 147 -8.16 -4.89 18.90
C ILE A 147 -7.80 -6.34 19.29
N ASN A 148 -6.68 -6.86 18.78
CA ASN A 148 -6.24 -8.22 19.10
C ASN A 148 -6.02 -8.40 20.61
N ARG A 149 -5.30 -7.47 21.26
CA ARG A 149 -5.04 -7.52 22.70
C ARG A 149 -6.32 -7.50 23.56
N LEU A 150 -7.29 -6.68 23.18
CA LEU A 150 -8.59 -6.61 23.86
C LEU A 150 -9.36 -7.93 23.70
N SER A 151 -9.34 -8.52 22.51
CA SER A 151 -10.01 -9.78 22.23
C SER A 151 -9.41 -10.97 22.98
N THR A 152 -8.08 -10.99 23.19
CA THR A 152 -7.40 -12.04 23.97
C THR A 152 -7.62 -11.85 25.47
N GLY A 153 -7.56 -10.62 25.99
CA GLY A 153 -7.80 -10.35 27.41
C GLY A 153 -9.22 -10.69 27.86
N THR A 154 -10.20 -10.51 26.97
CA THR A 154 -11.62 -10.86 27.24
C THR A 154 -11.85 -12.39 27.27
N ARG A 155 -11.01 -13.17 26.59
CA ARG A 155 -11.09 -14.64 26.59
C ARG A 155 -10.49 -15.28 27.85
N GLU A 156 -9.50 -14.65 28.47
CA GLU A 156 -8.89 -15.14 29.71
C GLU A 156 -9.73 -14.82 30.96
N SER A 157 -10.62 -13.83 30.88
CA SER A 157 -11.51 -13.45 31.99
C SER A 157 -12.84 -14.21 32.01
N ARG A 158 -13.04 -15.22 31.13
CA ARG A 158 -14.29 -15.95 30.94
C ARG A 158 -14.09 -17.44 31.18
#